data_AF-A0A2G1DED4-F1
#
_entry.id   AF-A0A2G1DED4-F1
#
_cell.length_a   1.000
_cell.length_b   1.000
_cell.length_c   1.000
_cell.angle_alpha   90.00
_cell.angle_beta   90.00
_cell.angle_gamma   90.00
#
_symmetry.space_group_name_H-M   'P 1'
#
loop_
_entity.id
_entity.type
_entity.pdbx_description
1 polymer ?
#
loop_
_entity_poly.entity_id
_entity_poly.type
_entity_poly.pdbx_seq_one_letter_code
_entity_poly.pdbx_strand_id
1 'polypeptide(L)'
;MYGFKLDKEEIKSHQKVKTVNGYDIDFYAYEGLKIPKIIAEDKKFKLFFSPYKDEYLEIGEVLIDRGNFYLFNFFPKENSYFILNNFTNKIKKENHSSYIIVTSSLIDLKYKVIFKDLNKIETSSDFLPKMDCKIEIESLEQISFIPEDIKYLE
;
A
#
# COMPACT_ATOMS: atom_id res chain seq x y z
N MET A 1 -23.96 -3.63 14.36
CA MET A 1 -23.76 -3.10 13.00
C MET A 1 -22.75 -3.99 12.31
N TYR A 2 -23.08 -4.58 11.17
CA TYR A 2 -22.09 -5.23 10.31
C TYR A 2 -21.18 -4.12 9.76
N GLY A 3 -20.05 -3.89 10.45
CA GLY A 3 -19.12 -2.82 10.11
C GLY A 3 -18.40 -3.16 8.81
N PHE A 4 -18.41 -2.25 7.85
CA PHE A 4 -17.55 -2.37 6.68
C PHE A 4 -16.08 -2.33 7.14
N LYS A 5 -15.27 -3.22 6.57
CA LYS A 5 -13.84 -3.32 6.85
C LYS A 5 -13.08 -3.39 5.54
N LEU A 6 -11.88 -2.83 5.52
CA LEU A 6 -10.93 -3.05 4.44
C LEU A 6 -10.06 -4.25 4.80
N ASP A 7 -9.76 -5.07 3.81
CA ASP A 7 -8.88 -6.22 3.96
C ASP A 7 -7.74 -6.13 2.94
N LYS A 8 -6.75 -7.00 3.09
CA LYS A 8 -5.73 -7.20 2.07
C LYS A 8 -6.14 -8.32 1.13
N GLU A 9 -5.70 -8.24 -0.12
CA GLU A 9 -6.00 -9.23 -1.15
C GLU A 9 -4.79 -9.40 -2.06
N GLU A 10 -4.61 -10.60 -2.60
CA GLU A 10 -3.43 -10.92 -3.41
C GLU A 10 -3.38 -10.02 -4.67
N ILE A 11 -2.22 -9.42 -4.89
CA ILE A 11 -1.85 -8.77 -6.15
C ILE A 11 -0.45 -9.23 -6.52
N LYS A 12 -0.20 -9.60 -7.78
CA LYS A 12 1.17 -9.89 -8.24
C LYS A 12 1.66 -8.72 -9.07
N SER A 13 2.46 -7.85 -8.46
CA SER A 13 3.15 -6.76 -9.14
C SER A 13 4.65 -6.99 -9.10
N HIS A 14 5.33 -6.70 -10.21
CA HIS A 14 6.78 -6.80 -10.36
C HIS A 14 7.31 -5.56 -11.06
N GLN A 15 8.38 -4.97 -10.54
CA GLN A 15 9.03 -3.79 -11.10
C GLN A 15 10.55 -3.89 -10.94
N LYS A 16 11.29 -3.55 -11.99
CA LYS A 16 12.75 -3.38 -11.90
C LYS A 16 13.06 -2.03 -11.26
N VAL A 17 13.83 -2.01 -10.17
CA VAL A 17 14.19 -0.79 -9.44
C VAL A 17 15.41 -0.12 -10.05
N LYS A 18 16.51 -0.87 -10.21
CA LYS A 18 17.78 -0.40 -10.76
C LYS A 18 18.70 -1.56 -11.12
N THR A 19 19.80 -1.27 -11.82
CA THR A 19 20.92 -2.20 -12.01
C THR A 19 22.12 -1.71 -11.22
N VAL A 20 22.80 -2.60 -10.49
CA VAL A 20 24.04 -2.33 -9.75
C VAL A 20 25.08 -3.39 -10.11
N ASN A 21 26.24 -2.98 -10.65
CA ASN A 21 27.32 -3.89 -11.04
C ASN A 21 26.88 -5.05 -11.94
N GLY A 22 25.91 -4.80 -12.85
CA GLY A 22 25.36 -5.82 -13.75
C GLY A 22 24.26 -6.71 -13.14
N TYR A 23 23.94 -6.54 -11.85
CA TYR A 23 22.83 -7.23 -11.19
C TYR A 23 21.59 -6.34 -11.15
N ASP A 24 20.48 -6.89 -11.61
CA ASP A 24 19.19 -6.23 -11.51
C ASP A 24 18.62 -6.38 -10.10
N ILE A 25 18.06 -5.29 -9.59
CA ILE A 25 17.37 -5.24 -8.30
C ILE A 25 15.89 -5.11 -8.60
N ASP A 26 15.15 -6.16 -8.27
CA ASP A 26 13.72 -6.25 -8.50
C ASP A 26 12.89 -5.98 -7.25
N PHE A 27 11.66 -5.54 -7.50
CA PHE A 27 10.65 -5.26 -6.51
C PHE A 27 9.40 -6.07 -6.83
N TYR A 28 8.99 -6.90 -5.88
CA TYR A 28 7.78 -7.71 -5.97
C TYR A 28 6.81 -7.28 -4.87
N ALA A 29 5.57 -6.97 -5.22
CA ALA A 29 4.50 -6.74 -4.24
C ALA A 29 3.43 -7.81 -4.40
N TYR A 30 3.01 -8.40 -3.28
CA TYR A 30 2.10 -9.55 -3.23
C TYR A 30 0.67 -9.21 -2.79
N GLU A 31 0.44 -8.03 -2.21
CA GLU A 31 -0.85 -7.68 -1.63
C GLU A 31 -1.26 -6.23 -1.96
N GLY A 32 -2.55 -6.04 -2.21
CA GLY A 32 -3.22 -4.75 -2.37
C GLY A 32 -4.33 -4.57 -1.35
N LEU A 33 -4.99 -3.42 -1.37
CA LEU A 33 -6.12 -3.13 -0.49
C LEU A 33 -7.43 -3.51 -1.16
N LYS A 34 -8.17 -4.41 -0.53
CA LYS A 34 -9.52 -4.81 -0.90
C LYS A 34 -10.54 -3.82 -0.35
N ILE A 35 -11.31 -3.26 -1.26
CA ILE A 35 -12.39 -2.32 -0.97
C ILE A 35 -13.70 -2.96 -1.39
N PRO A 36 -14.65 -3.19 -0.46
CA PRO A 36 -15.97 -3.72 -0.80
C PRO A 36 -16.63 -2.91 -1.92
N LYS A 37 -17.21 -3.60 -2.90
CA LYS A 37 -17.81 -2.98 -4.09
C LYS A 37 -18.86 -1.91 -3.75
N ILE A 38 -19.69 -2.19 -2.75
CA ILE A 38 -20.71 -1.26 -2.24
C ILE A 38 -20.14 0.08 -1.73
N ILE A 39 -18.88 0.10 -1.27
CA ILE A 39 -18.20 1.34 -0.86
C ILE A 39 -17.59 2.02 -2.09
N ALA A 40 -16.88 1.26 -2.92
CA ALA A 40 -16.14 1.78 -4.07
C ALA A 40 -17.04 2.36 -5.19
N GLU A 41 -18.25 1.83 -5.36
CA GLU A 41 -19.23 2.34 -6.35
C GLU A 41 -20.12 3.46 -5.80
N ASP A 42 -19.93 3.86 -4.53
CA ASP A 42 -20.68 4.98 -3.97
C ASP A 42 -20.34 6.29 -4.68
N LYS A 43 -21.33 7.14 -4.91
CA LYS A 43 -21.13 8.42 -5.63
C LYS A 43 -20.21 9.41 -4.92
N LYS A 44 -20.04 9.26 -3.60
CA LYS A 44 -19.13 10.08 -2.80
C LYS A 44 -17.85 9.33 -2.44
N PHE A 45 -17.59 8.19 -3.09
CA PHE A 45 -16.36 7.45 -2.86
C PHE A 45 -15.14 8.33 -3.14
N LYS A 46 -14.26 8.46 -2.15
CA LYS A 46 -12.91 8.99 -2.32
C LYS A 46 -11.92 8.07 -1.61
N LEU A 47 -10.75 7.89 -2.23
CA LEU A 47 -9.64 7.18 -1.62
C LEU A 47 -8.44 8.12 -1.55
N PHE A 48 -7.89 8.26 -0.36
CA PHE A 48 -6.74 9.09 -0.09
C PHE A 48 -5.61 8.20 0.42
N PHE A 49 -4.42 8.32 -0.18
CA PHE A 49 -3.26 7.53 0.19
C PHE A 49 -2.07 8.41 0.56
N SER A 50 -1.52 8.21 1.76
CA SER A 50 -0.29 8.85 2.20
C SER A 50 0.83 7.81 2.32
N PRO A 51 1.76 7.75 1.35
CA PRO A 51 2.87 6.79 1.38
C PRO A 51 3.83 7.05 2.53
N TYR A 52 4.11 8.32 2.89
CA TYR A 52 5.14 8.70 3.87
C TYR A 52 4.61 9.44 5.12
N LYS A 53 3.27 9.58 5.29
CA LYS A 53 2.57 10.31 6.38
C LYS A 53 2.54 11.85 6.22
N ASP A 54 3.10 12.38 5.15
CA ASP A 54 3.24 13.83 4.98
C ASP A 54 1.91 14.45 4.50
N GLU A 55 1.55 14.14 3.25
CA GLU A 55 0.31 14.55 2.59
C GLU A 55 -0.42 13.33 2.06
N TYR A 56 -1.75 13.42 1.96
CA TYR A 56 -2.53 12.39 1.28
C TYR A 56 -2.75 12.79 -0.17
N LEU A 57 -2.48 11.83 -1.05
CA LEU A 57 -2.80 11.91 -2.46
C LEU A 57 -4.22 11.40 -2.64
N GLU A 58 -5.09 12.20 -3.26
CA GLU A 58 -6.38 11.69 -3.72
C GLU A 58 -6.15 10.76 -4.90
N ILE A 59 -6.61 9.52 -4.76
CA ILE A 59 -6.51 8.47 -5.77
C ILE A 59 -7.83 8.45 -6.54
N GLY A 60 -7.76 8.82 -7.82
CA GLY A 60 -8.88 8.72 -8.76
C GLY A 60 -9.24 7.28 -9.14
N GLU A 61 -9.75 7.07 -10.36
CA GLU A 61 -10.24 5.77 -10.87
C GLU A 61 -9.14 4.75 -11.21
N VAL A 62 -8.19 4.53 -10.28
CA VAL A 62 -7.06 3.58 -10.44
C VAL A 62 -7.36 2.23 -9.79
N LEU A 63 -8.61 2.00 -9.38
CA LEU A 63 -9.03 0.77 -8.74
C LEU A 63 -9.23 -0.35 -9.77
N ILE A 64 -8.71 -1.54 -9.47
CA ILE A 64 -8.86 -2.72 -10.33
C ILE A 64 -10.15 -3.45 -9.92
N ASP A 65 -11.14 -3.51 -10.83
CA ASP A 65 -12.37 -4.29 -10.61
C ASP A 65 -12.06 -5.79 -10.57
N ARG A 66 -12.54 -6.46 -9.51
CA ARG A 66 -12.44 -7.92 -9.31
C ARG A 66 -13.81 -8.59 -9.18
N GLY A 67 -14.86 -7.94 -9.68
CA GLY A 67 -16.25 -8.42 -9.69
C GLY A 67 -16.99 -8.14 -8.38
N ASN A 68 -16.47 -8.64 -7.25
CA ASN A 68 -17.10 -8.51 -5.93
C ASN A 68 -16.51 -7.40 -5.05
N PHE A 69 -15.37 -6.86 -5.46
CA PHE A 69 -14.64 -5.81 -4.76
C PHE A 69 -13.76 -5.07 -5.76
N TYR A 70 -13.25 -3.93 -5.33
CA TYR A 70 -12.22 -3.18 -6.02
C TYR A 70 -10.90 -3.33 -5.29
N LEU A 71 -9.81 -3.41 -6.04
CA LEU A 71 -8.47 -3.57 -5.51
C LEU A 71 -7.67 -2.30 -5.77
N PHE A 72 -7.18 -1.67 -4.70
CA PHE A 72 -6.19 -0.62 -4.80
C PHE A 72 -4.78 -1.23 -4.75
N ASN A 73 -3.99 -0.97 -5.78
CA ASN A 73 -2.59 -1.39 -5.85
C ASN A 73 -1.70 -0.31 -5.24
N PHE A 74 -1.02 -0.62 -4.13
CA PHE A 74 -0.05 0.29 -3.51
C PHE A 74 1.20 0.54 -4.36
N PHE A 75 1.51 -0.36 -5.30
CA PHE A 75 2.71 -0.33 -6.14
C PHE A 75 2.33 -0.51 -7.60
N PRO A 76 1.59 0.46 -8.20
CA PRO A 76 1.32 0.44 -9.63
C PRO A 76 2.64 0.55 -10.40
N LYS A 77 2.72 -0.14 -11.55
CA LYS A 77 3.91 -0.13 -12.42
C LYS A 77 4.20 1.25 -12.98
N GLU A 78 3.13 1.95 -13.36
CA GLU A 78 3.15 3.31 -13.86
C GLU A 78 2.76 4.23 -12.70
N ASN A 79 3.58 5.26 -12.43
CA ASN A 79 3.32 6.25 -11.38
C ASN A 79 3.30 5.71 -9.95
N SER A 80 4.39 5.04 -9.53
CA SER A 80 4.57 4.62 -8.13
C SER A 80 4.42 5.79 -7.16
N TYR A 81 3.57 5.63 -6.14
CA TYR A 81 3.41 6.58 -5.03
C TYR A 81 4.67 6.69 -4.15
N PHE A 82 5.56 5.71 -4.28
CA PHE A 82 6.82 5.65 -3.56
C PHE A 82 7.98 6.02 -4.47
N ILE A 83 8.98 6.70 -3.89
CA ILE A 83 10.31 6.80 -4.49
C ILE A 83 10.97 5.42 -4.36
N LEU A 84 10.78 4.54 -5.36
CA LEU A 84 11.08 3.11 -5.28
C LEU A 84 12.49 2.80 -4.77
N ASN A 85 13.52 3.51 -5.23
CA ASN A 85 14.89 3.31 -4.75
C ASN A 85 15.01 3.61 -3.25
N ASN A 86 14.44 4.72 -2.77
CA ASN A 86 14.49 5.09 -1.36
C ASN A 86 13.68 4.12 -0.51
N PHE A 87 12.48 3.76 -0.97
CA PHE A 87 11.62 2.77 -0.31
C PHE A 87 12.33 1.42 -0.18
N THR A 88 12.87 0.88 -1.28
CA THR A 88 13.60 -0.40 -1.34
C THR A 88 14.78 -0.42 -0.36
N ASN A 89 15.58 0.65 -0.30
CA ASN A 89 16.72 0.73 0.62
C ASN A 89 16.29 0.79 2.10
N LYS A 90 15.16 1.45 2.39
CA LYS A 90 14.64 1.61 3.76
C LYS A 90 13.97 0.33 4.25
N ILE A 91 13.11 -0.27 3.44
CA ILE A 91 12.27 -1.40 3.85
C ILE A 91 13.05 -2.69 4.12
N LYS A 92 14.26 -2.81 3.56
CA LYS A 92 15.22 -3.88 3.89
C LYS A 92 15.73 -3.83 5.33
N LYS A 93 15.62 -2.68 6.01
CA LYS A 93 16.12 -2.46 7.37
C LYS A 93 14.98 -2.42 8.39
N GLU A 94 13.88 -1.79 8.04
CA GLU A 94 12.73 -1.57 8.93
C GLU A 94 11.41 -1.64 8.18
N ASN A 95 10.32 -1.89 8.90
CA ASN A 95 9.00 -1.95 8.27
C ASN A 95 8.54 -0.53 7.93
N HIS A 96 7.81 -0.37 6.83
CA HIS A 96 7.36 0.94 6.36
C HIS A 96 5.88 1.12 6.69
N SER A 97 5.51 2.25 7.31
CA SER A 97 4.12 2.58 7.57
C SER A 97 3.59 3.58 6.53
N SER A 98 2.41 3.32 6.02
CA SER A 98 1.62 4.23 5.19
C SER A 98 0.21 4.35 5.74
N TYR A 99 -0.55 5.32 5.24
CA TYR A 99 -1.89 5.63 5.73
C TYR A 99 -2.88 5.74 4.58
N ILE A 100 -4.09 5.25 4.81
CA ILE A 100 -5.21 5.37 3.87
C ILE A 100 -6.40 5.97 4.58
N ILE A 101 -7.11 6.85 3.88
CA ILE A 101 -8.47 7.24 4.21
C ILE A 101 -9.38 6.81 3.05
N VAL A 102 -10.49 6.15 3.38
CA VAL A 102 -11.58 5.84 2.45
C VAL A 102 -12.83 6.52 2.96
N THR A 103 -13.43 7.37 2.14
CA THR A 103 -14.70 8.02 2.45
C THR A 103 -15.75 7.62 1.43
N SER A 104 -17.00 7.57 1.87
CA SER A 104 -18.18 7.29 1.05
C SER A 104 -19.42 7.80 1.77
N SER A 105 -20.57 7.80 1.11
CA SER A 105 -21.86 8.10 1.76
C SER A 105 -22.23 7.11 2.88
N LEU A 106 -21.57 5.96 2.93
CA LEU A 106 -21.88 4.86 3.85
C LEU A 106 -20.97 4.85 5.09
N ILE A 107 -19.70 5.17 4.91
CA ILE A 107 -18.68 5.06 5.95
C ILE A 107 -17.43 5.87 5.61
N ASP A 108 -16.80 6.37 6.67
CA ASP A 108 -15.44 6.91 6.65
C ASP A 108 -14.51 5.99 7.44
N LEU A 109 -13.42 5.60 6.81
CA LEU A 109 -12.46 4.63 7.31
C LEU A 109 -11.04 5.17 7.21
N LYS A 110 -10.26 5.06 8.28
CA LYS A 110 -8.83 5.34 8.27
C LYS A 110 -8.04 4.11 8.68
N TYR A 111 -6.99 3.81 7.92
CA TYR A 111 -6.14 2.66 8.12
C TYR A 111 -4.67 3.04 8.14
N LYS A 112 -3.92 2.39 9.03
CA LYS A 112 -2.47 2.29 8.96
C LYS A 112 -2.12 0.98 8.28
N VAL A 113 -1.29 1.05 7.25
CA VAL A 113 -0.74 -0.11 6.52
C VAL A 113 0.72 -0.25 6.88
N ILE A 114 1.14 -1.43 7.33
CA ILE A 114 2.55 -1.73 7.58
C ILE A 114 3.04 -2.68 6.50
N PHE A 115 4.03 -2.25 5.74
CA PHE A 115 4.72 -3.07 4.75
C PHE A 115 6.00 -3.67 5.31
N LYS A 116 6.30 -4.89 4.89
CA LYS A 116 7.52 -5.61 5.26
C LYS A 116 8.18 -6.25 4.03
N ASP A 117 9.50 -6.23 3.99
CA ASP A 117 10.27 -7.05 3.05
C ASP A 117 10.44 -8.46 3.61
N LEU A 118 9.98 -9.48 2.89
CA LEU A 118 10.19 -10.89 3.20
C LEU A 118 11.66 -11.30 3.02
N ASN A 119 12.41 -10.56 2.21
CA ASN A 119 13.86 -10.72 2.07
C ASN A 119 14.64 -9.81 3.03
N LYS A 120 14.01 -9.32 4.12
CA LYS A 120 14.71 -8.54 5.15
C LYS A 120 15.99 -9.26 5.53
N ILE A 121 17.07 -8.50 5.67
CA ILE A 121 18.36 -9.08 6.07
C ILE A 121 18.19 -9.58 7.51
N GLU A 122 17.81 -10.84 7.67
CA GLU A 122 17.98 -11.54 8.93
C GLU A 122 19.49 -11.70 9.11
N THR A 123 20.00 -11.17 10.22
CA THR A 123 21.43 -11.16 10.57
C THR A 123 21.93 -12.56 10.90
N SER A 124 21.93 -13.48 9.93
CA SER A 124 22.60 -14.76 10.03
C SER A 124 22.89 -15.35 8.64
N SER A 125 24.16 -15.70 8.46
CA SER A 125 24.77 -16.52 7.40
C SER A 125 25.18 -15.83 6.09
N ASP A 126 26.40 -16.21 5.67
CA ASP A 126 27.26 -15.69 4.60
C ASP A 126 26.72 -15.84 3.17
N PHE A 127 25.45 -15.50 2.93
CA PHE A 127 24.89 -15.46 1.58
C PHE A 127 24.68 -14.01 1.18
N LEU A 128 25.20 -13.65 -0.01
CA LEU A 128 25.04 -12.33 -0.63
C LEU A 128 23.64 -11.77 -0.33
N PRO A 129 23.52 -10.54 0.20
CA PRO A 129 22.22 -9.98 0.57
C PRO A 129 21.32 -10.04 -0.66
N LYS A 130 20.16 -10.70 -0.54
CA LYS A 130 19.16 -10.73 -1.60
C LYS A 130 18.83 -9.29 -1.96
N MET A 131 19.26 -8.86 -3.14
CA MET A 131 19.12 -7.48 -3.56
C MET A 131 17.64 -7.16 -3.82
N ASP A 132 16.85 -8.13 -4.26
CA ASP A 132 15.42 -7.97 -4.51
C ASP A 132 14.60 -7.74 -3.23
N CYS A 133 13.54 -6.95 -3.35
CA CYS A 133 12.53 -6.77 -2.32
C CYS A 133 11.28 -7.58 -2.62
N LYS A 134 10.76 -8.25 -1.60
CA LYS A 134 9.52 -9.03 -1.63
C LYS A 134 8.56 -8.47 -0.60
N ILE A 135 7.68 -7.58 -1.03
CA ILE A 135 6.84 -6.77 -0.15
C ILE A 135 5.49 -7.44 0.12
N GLU A 136 5.16 -7.54 1.40
CA GLU A 136 3.84 -7.91 1.91
C GLU A 136 3.25 -6.79 2.79
N ILE A 137 1.94 -6.83 3.01
CA ILE A 137 1.25 -6.07 4.05
C ILE A 137 1.31 -6.91 5.33
N GLU A 138 2.24 -6.57 6.21
CA GLU A 138 2.38 -7.20 7.53
C GLU A 138 1.14 -6.96 8.39
N SER A 139 0.62 -5.72 8.37
CA SER A 139 -0.63 -5.40 9.07
C SER A 139 -1.44 -4.31 8.37
N LEU A 140 -2.75 -4.41 8.55
CA LEU A 140 -3.75 -3.44 8.10
C LEU A 140 -4.65 -3.12 9.30
N GLU A 141 -4.37 -2.01 9.97
CA GLU A 141 -4.98 -1.64 11.24
C GLU A 141 -5.91 -0.44 11.05
N GLN A 142 -7.18 -0.60 11.43
CA GLN A 142 -8.11 0.53 11.47
C GLN A 142 -7.75 1.44 12.65
N ILE A 143 -7.61 2.73 12.39
CA ILE A 143 -7.23 3.73 13.38
C ILE A 143 -8.21 4.91 13.38
N SER A 144 -8.18 5.70 14.46
CA SER A 144 -9.01 6.90 14.56
C SER A 144 -8.49 8.05 13.68
N PHE A 145 -9.41 8.88 13.22
CA PHE A 145 -9.09 10.16 12.60
C PHE A 145 -8.46 11.12 13.62
N ILE A 146 -7.54 11.95 13.13
CA ILE A 146 -6.93 13.07 13.86
C ILE A 146 -7.42 14.40 13.27
N PRO A 147 -7.30 15.53 14.00
CA PRO A 147 -7.82 16.82 13.53
C PRO A 147 -7.35 17.22 12.12
N GLU A 148 -6.11 16.86 11.75
CA GLU A 148 -5.54 17.15 10.44
C GLU A 148 -6.21 16.38 9.30
N ASP A 149 -6.91 15.28 9.60
CA ASP A 149 -7.61 14.48 8.58
C ASP A 149 -8.98 15.07 8.19
N ILE A 150 -9.53 15.99 8.98
CA ILE A 150 -10.91 16.50 8.81
C ILE A 150 -11.11 17.04 7.39
N LYS A 151 -10.09 17.68 6.81
CA LYS A 151 -10.11 18.21 5.45
C LYS A 151 -10.32 17.15 4.34
N TYR A 152 -10.18 15.86 4.65
CA TYR A 152 -10.40 14.75 3.71
C TYR A 152 -11.77 14.07 3.90
N LEU A 153 -12.55 14.51 4.90
CA LEU A 153 -13.90 14.00 5.19
C LEU A 153 -15.02 14.83 4.54
N GLU A 154 -14.66 15.97 3.94
CA GLU A 154 -15.59 16.93 3.32
C GLU A 154 -15.86 16.65 1.82
#